data_AF-A0A5P2D1L1-F1
#
_entry.id   AF-A0A5P2D1L1-F1
#
_cell.length_a   1.000
_cell.length_b   1.000
_cell.length_c   1.000
_cell.angle_alpha   90.00
_cell.angle_beta   90.00
_cell.angle_gamma   90.00
#
_symmetry.space_group_name_H-M   'P 1'
#
loop_
_entity.id
_entity.type
_entity.pdbx_description
1 polymer ?
#
loop_
_entity_poly.entity_id
_entity_poly.type
_entity_poly.pdbx_seq_one_letter_code
_entity_poly.pdbx_strand_id
1 'polypeptide(L)'
;MTVLPYLEVTAASYAASYTAGLRVTGTPDGAVLSGACPRCACPFDFTYTRRVYRHRPLGGRSGYTVTVPVLCVCETEHAGRPADEEGCGAYWNVLLERAVR
;
A
#
# COMPACT_ATOMS: atom_id res chain seq x y z
N MET A 1 29.06 -17.79 7.47
CA MET A 1 28.05 -16.81 7.01
C MET A 1 26.69 -17.49 7.14
N THR A 2 25.94 -17.17 8.17
CA THR A 2 24.62 -17.75 8.39
C THR A 2 23.63 -17.00 7.52
N VAL A 3 23.14 -17.64 6.47
CA VAL A 3 22.06 -17.08 5.65
C VAL A 3 20.82 -17.05 6.53
N LEU A 4 20.37 -15.85 6.94
CA LEU A 4 19.08 -15.74 7.60
C LEU A 4 18.02 -16.10 6.55
N PRO A 5 17.16 -17.10 6.81
CA PRO A 5 16.11 -17.44 5.88
C PRO A 5 15.20 -16.22 5.71
N TYR A 6 14.87 -15.89 4.46
CA TYR A 6 13.88 -14.88 4.15
C TYR A 6 12.57 -15.27 4.85
N LEU A 7 12.16 -14.46 5.83
CA LEU A 7 10.88 -14.60 6.50
C LEU A 7 9.94 -13.55 5.94
N GLU A 8 8.94 -13.98 5.19
CA GLU A 8 7.89 -13.11 4.71
C GLU A 8 6.98 -12.72 5.89
N VAL A 9 7.23 -11.56 6.51
CA VAL A 9 6.42 -11.05 7.63
C VAL A 9 5.24 -10.24 7.11
N THR A 10 4.40 -10.88 6.30
CA THR A 10 3.06 -10.40 5.94
C THR A 10 2.00 -11.41 6.40
N ALA A 11 0.80 -10.93 6.69
CA ALA A 11 -0.33 -11.77 7.08
C ALA A 11 -1.56 -11.48 6.23
N ALA A 12 -2.35 -12.51 5.93
CA ALA A 12 -3.57 -12.38 5.12
C ALA A 12 -4.60 -11.39 5.70
N SER A 13 -4.56 -11.14 7.02
CA SER A 13 -5.44 -10.20 7.70
C SER A 13 -5.07 -8.73 7.50
N TYR A 14 -3.83 -8.43 7.08
CA TYR A 14 -3.32 -7.05 7.05
C TYR A 14 -4.13 -6.12 6.16
N ALA A 15 -4.56 -6.60 4.98
CA ALA A 15 -5.41 -5.81 4.09
C ALA A 15 -6.74 -5.43 4.77
N ALA A 16 -7.42 -6.40 5.38
CA ALA A 16 -8.69 -6.16 6.08
C ALA A 16 -8.51 -5.17 7.25
N SER A 17 -7.50 -5.40 8.11
CA SER A 17 -7.19 -4.51 9.23
C SER A 17 -6.83 -3.09 8.80
N TYR A 18 -6.03 -2.94 7.74
CA TYR A 18 -5.66 -1.64 7.19
C TYR A 18 -6.89 -0.90 6.63
N THR A 19 -7.70 -1.57 5.83
CA THR A 19 -8.87 -0.96 5.17
C THR A 19 -9.97 -0.51 6.15
N ALA A 20 -10.07 -1.14 7.33
CA ALA A 20 -11.07 -0.78 8.34
C ALA A 20 -10.95 0.66 8.87
N GLY A 21 -9.74 1.23 8.89
CA GLY A 21 -9.47 2.61 9.32
C GLY A 21 -8.96 3.51 8.20
N LEU A 22 -8.98 3.04 6.95
CA LEU A 22 -8.34 3.70 5.82
C LEU A 22 -9.13 4.94 5.37
N ARG A 23 -8.41 6.05 5.19
CA ARG A 23 -8.90 7.22 4.47
C ARG A 23 -8.26 7.27 3.09
N VAL A 24 -9.09 7.50 2.06
CA VAL A 24 -8.65 7.56 0.66
C VAL A 24 -8.96 8.94 0.10
N THR A 25 -7.92 9.63 -0.35
CA THR A 25 -8.03 10.93 -1.03
C THR A 25 -7.63 10.76 -2.49
N GLY A 26 -8.60 10.84 -3.40
CA GLY A 26 -8.33 10.77 -4.83
C GLY A 26 -7.53 11.97 -5.32
N THR A 27 -6.59 11.74 -6.24
CA THR A 27 -5.84 12.79 -6.94
C THR A 27 -6.07 12.67 -8.45
N PRO A 28 -5.71 13.68 -9.28
CA PRO A 28 -5.85 13.58 -10.73
C PRO A 28 -5.18 12.33 -11.32
N ASP A 29 -4.01 11.97 -10.79
CA ASP A 29 -3.16 10.90 -11.31
C ASP A 29 -3.17 9.63 -10.45
N GLY A 30 -4.00 9.55 -9.41
CA GLY A 30 -3.86 8.49 -8.41
C GLY A 30 -4.75 8.64 -7.17
N ALA A 31 -4.20 8.23 -6.04
CA ALA A 31 -4.81 8.39 -4.73
C ALA A 31 -3.75 8.40 -3.63
N VAL A 32 -4.02 9.12 -2.55
CA VAL A 32 -3.30 9.02 -1.27
C VAL A 32 -4.11 8.15 -0.32
N LEU A 33 -3.45 7.16 0.25
CA LEU A 33 -3.99 6.18 1.19
C LEU A 33 -3.43 6.49 2.58
N SER A 34 -4.26 7.07 3.45
CA SER A 34 -3.89 7.47 4.81
C SER A 34 -4.43 6.46 5.81
N GLY A 35 -3.55 5.71 6.46
CA GLY A 35 -3.94 4.63 7.38
C GLY A 35 -2.85 4.30 8.39
N ALA A 36 -3.06 3.23 9.16
CA ALA A 36 -2.09 2.74 10.14
C ALA A 36 -1.57 1.37 9.74
N CYS A 37 -0.27 1.13 9.90
CA CYS A 37 0.33 -0.16 9.59
C CYS A 37 -0.29 -1.26 10.47
N PRO A 38 -0.83 -2.35 9.90
CA PRO A 38 -1.41 -3.44 10.68
C PRO A 38 -0.37 -4.24 11.48
N ARG A 39 0.93 -4.05 11.21
CA ARG A 39 2.04 -4.66 11.97
C ARG A 39 2.52 -3.78 13.12
N CYS A 40 2.89 -2.53 12.86
CA CYS A 40 3.50 -1.64 13.87
C CYS A 40 2.55 -0.57 14.44
N ALA A 41 1.33 -0.48 13.92
CA ALA A 41 0.31 0.51 14.29
C ALA A 41 0.68 1.98 14.02
N CYS A 42 1.87 2.27 13.46
CA CYS A 42 2.26 3.63 13.10
C CYS A 42 1.38 4.17 11.94
N PRO A 43 0.91 5.42 12.04
CA PRO A 43 0.23 6.07 10.93
C PRO A 43 1.21 6.40 9.81
N PHE A 44 0.74 6.34 8.56
CA PHE A 44 1.51 6.78 7.39
C PHE A 44 0.58 7.09 6.21
N ASP A 45 1.10 7.87 5.27
CA ASP A 45 0.45 8.16 4.00
C ASP A 45 1.18 7.43 2.87
N PHE A 46 0.44 6.65 2.08
CA PHE A 46 0.97 5.95 0.92
C PHE A 46 0.39 6.54 -0.36
N THR A 47 1.27 6.96 -1.28
CA THR A 47 0.86 7.53 -2.55
C THR A 47 0.83 6.47 -3.65
N TYR A 48 -0.37 6.16 -4.14
CA TYR A 48 -0.54 5.38 -5.36
C TYR A 48 -0.61 6.30 -6.58
N THR A 49 0.36 6.18 -7.48
CA THR A 49 0.35 6.86 -8.78
C THR A 49 -0.02 5.87 -9.88
N ARG A 50 -0.99 6.22 -10.72
CA ARG A 50 -1.32 5.42 -11.91
C ARG A 50 -0.13 5.45 -12.86
N ARG A 51 0.51 4.30 -13.08
CA ARG A 51 1.55 4.21 -14.11
C ARG A 51 0.92 4.35 -15.49
N VAL A 52 1.34 5.38 -16.23
CA VAL A 52 1.00 5.66 -17.63
C VAL A 52 1.86 4.85 -18.61
N TYR A 53 1.83 3.52 -18.55
CA TYR A 53 2.25 2.75 -19.73
C TYR A 53 1.13 2.84 -20.76
N ARG A 54 1.33 3.67 -21.79
CA ARG A 54 0.41 3.87 -22.91
C ARG A 54 0.31 2.60 -23.77
N HIS A 55 -0.44 1.60 -23.33
CA HIS A 55 -1.11 0.74 -24.31
C HIS A 55 -2.31 1.51 -24.85
N ARG A 56 -2.36 1.70 -26.18
CA ARG A 56 -3.47 2.35 -26.88
C ARG A 56 -4.78 1.66 -26.44
N PRO A 57 -5.71 2.35 -25.75
CA PRO A 57 -6.95 1.72 -25.33
C PRO A 57 -7.82 1.47 -26.57
N LEU A 58 -8.14 0.21 -26.86
CA LEU A 58 -9.30 -0.14 -27.67
C LEU A 58 -10.54 0.04 -26.79
N GLY A 59 -11.14 1.23 -26.84
CA GLY A 59 -12.45 1.49 -26.24
C GLY A 59 -12.42 1.92 -24.78
N GLY A 60 -12.99 3.09 -24.51
CA GLY A 60 -13.11 3.68 -23.17
C GLY A 60 -14.01 2.85 -22.26
N ARG A 61 -13.48 2.53 -21.06
CA ARG A 61 -14.29 2.25 -19.88
C ARG A 61 -13.76 3.13 -18.75
N SER A 62 -14.64 3.98 -18.23
CA SER A 62 -14.35 5.04 -17.26
C SER A 62 -14.27 4.56 -15.80
N GLY A 63 -14.09 3.27 -15.55
CA GLY A 63 -13.89 2.68 -14.23
C GLY A 63 -12.87 1.55 -14.34
N TYR A 64 -11.97 1.47 -13.38
CA TYR A 64 -11.00 0.37 -13.29
C TYR A 64 -10.78 0.02 -11.82
N THR A 65 -10.58 -1.27 -11.60
CA THR A 65 -10.13 -1.86 -10.34
C THR A 65 -8.68 -2.25 -10.52
N VAL A 66 -7.82 -1.87 -9.58
CA VAL A 66 -6.39 -2.19 -9.61
C VAL A 66 -5.95 -2.74 -8.26
N THR A 67 -5.14 -3.80 -8.27
CA THR A 67 -4.45 -4.29 -7.09
C THR A 67 -3.24 -3.39 -6.83
N VAL A 68 -3.20 -2.75 -5.67
CA VAL A 68 -2.12 -1.88 -5.24
C VAL A 68 -1.34 -2.56 -4.11
N PRO A 69 -0.04 -2.87 -4.30
CA PRO A 69 0.82 -3.28 -3.21
C PRO A 69 1.14 -2.05 -2.35
N VAL A 70 0.68 -2.08 -1.10
CA VAL A 70 0.99 -1.07 -0.09
C VAL A 70 2.13 -1.61 0.76
N LEU A 71 3.17 -0.82 0.90
CA LEU A 71 4.27 -1.07 1.82
C LEU A 71 4.13 -0.09 2.99
N CYS A 72 4.43 -0.55 4.20
CA CYS A 72 4.59 0.35 5.33
C CYS A 72 5.76 1.30 5.03
N VAL A 73 5.52 2.60 5.16
CA VAL A 73 6.52 3.66 4.99
C VAL A 73 6.61 4.54 6.24
N CYS A 74 6.39 3.96 7.43
CA CYS A 74 6.48 4.70 8.68
C CYS A 74 7.92 5.11 9.00
N GLU A 75 8.08 6.31 9.57
CA GLU A 75 9.39 6.81 10.02
C GLU A 75 9.57 6.72 11.54
N THR A 76 8.52 6.33 12.27
CA THR A 76 8.52 6.23 13.73
C THR A 76 9.41 5.07 14.20
N GLU A 77 10.29 5.35 15.16
CA GLU A 77 11.06 4.30 15.82
C GLU A 77 10.18 3.38 16.67
N HIS A 78 10.35 2.07 16.50
CA HIS A 78 9.63 1.05 17.26
C HIS A 78 10.35 -0.30 17.21
N ALA A 79 10.01 -1.19 18.15
CA ALA A 79 10.54 -2.54 18.15
C ALA A 79 10.23 -3.25 16.82
N GLY A 80 11.25 -3.87 16.20
CA GLY A 80 11.10 -4.59 14.93
C GLY A 80 11.15 -3.73 13.67
N ARG A 81 11.47 -2.43 13.77
CA ARG A 81 11.88 -1.62 12.62
C ARG A 81 13.31 -2.02 12.20
N PRO A 82 13.57 -2.31 10.92
CA PRO A 82 14.94 -2.51 10.43
C PRO A 82 15.75 -1.22 10.55
N ALA A 83 17.03 -1.36 10.90
CA ALA A 83 17.95 -0.23 10.86
C ALA A 83 18.16 0.21 9.40
N ASP A 84 18.23 1.52 9.18
CA ASP A 84 18.53 2.15 7.88
C ASP A 84 17.53 1.88 6.74
N GLU A 85 16.33 1.35 7.03
CA GLU A 85 15.26 1.17 6.04
C GLU A 85 14.03 2.05 6.32
N GLU A 86 13.28 2.36 5.27
CA GLU A 86 11.97 3.02 5.36
C GLU A 86 10.90 2.00 5.75
N GLY A 87 10.10 2.33 6.78
CA GLY A 87 9.04 1.45 7.25
C GLY A 87 9.52 0.23 8.03
N CYS A 88 8.57 -0.64 8.39
CA CYS A 88 8.82 -1.84 9.17
C CYS A 88 8.98 -3.12 8.32
N GLY A 89 8.98 -2.99 6.98
CA GLY A 89 9.07 -4.10 6.03
C GLY A 89 7.78 -4.89 5.82
N ALA A 90 6.65 -4.51 6.45
CA ALA A 90 5.35 -5.12 6.17
C ALA A 90 4.76 -4.60 4.85
N TYR A 91 4.09 -5.48 4.11
CA TYR A 91 3.37 -5.13 2.90
C TYR A 91 2.04 -5.89 2.80
N TRP A 92 1.08 -5.36 2.07
CA TRP A 92 -0.20 -6.01 1.78
C TRP A 92 -0.77 -5.48 0.46
N ASN A 93 -1.74 -6.18 -0.11
CA ASN A 93 -2.42 -5.73 -1.33
C ASN A 93 -3.80 -5.17 -0.98
N VAL A 94 -4.15 -4.04 -1.59
CA VAL A 94 -5.52 -3.51 -1.56
C VAL A 94 -6.09 -3.45 -2.97
N LEU A 95 -7.40 -3.64 -3.10
CA LEU A 95 -8.12 -3.33 -4.33
C LEU A 95 -8.55 -1.87 -4.30
N LEU A 96 -8.10 -1.09 -5.28
CA LEU A 96 -8.48 0.30 -5.44
C LEU A 96 -9.41 0.43 -6.65
N GLU A 97 -10.60 0.97 -6.43
CA GLU A 97 -11.61 1.17 -7.46
C GLU A 97 -11.83 2.66 -7.71
N ARG A 98 -11.78 3.08 -8.98
CA ARG A 98 -12.27 4.42 -9.35
C ARG A 98 -13.75 4.33 -9.68
N ALA A 99 -14.59 4.86 -8.80
CA ALA A 99 -16.00 5.06 -9.09
C ALA A 99 -16.18 6.04 -10.27
N VAL A 100 -17.03 5.67 -11.23
CA VAL A 100 -17.52 6.58 -12.26
C VAL A 100 -18.65 7.38 -11.62
N ARG A 101 -18.53 8.70 -11.61
CA ARG A 101 -19.69 9.58 -11.41
C ARG A 101 -19.96 10.29 -12.73
#